data_AF-A0A6M0B6A8-F1
#
_entry.id   AF-A0A6M0B6A8-F1
#
_cell.length_a   1.000
_cell.length_b   1.000
_cell.length_c   1.000
_cell.angle_alpha   90.00
_cell.angle_beta   90.00
_cell.angle_gamma   90.00
#
_symmetry.space_group_name_H-M   'P 1'
#
loop_
_entity.id
_entity.type
_entity.pdbx_description
1 polymer ?
#
loop_
_entity_poly.entity_id
_entity_poly.type
_entity_poly.pdbx_seq_one_letter_code
_entity_poly.pdbx_strand_id
1 'polypeptide(L)'
;MRPSGVEGAYSKAARLLHESSNKREATKVINDLIEMLTDRLPSEAIFLDKFRKLKFTNSCTKQNKLIKYIFIKMELYYRKNNEFYPEDLTLEHILPQSSGDKNKIGMIGNLLPIGESLNGDAGTRRLSEKMPTYKKSDYRIVQEFVEKNGDKSIWEVKDIESRTDQLAREAFQNVWALNQINGSEGSVY
;
A
#
# COMPACT_ATOMS: atom_id res chain seq x y z
N MET A 1 -14.52 -18.51 -11.86
CA MET A 1 -13.98 -17.16 -11.61
C MET A 1 -14.12 -16.40 -12.93
N ARG A 2 -14.86 -15.28 -13.01
CA ARG A 2 -14.92 -14.51 -14.27
C ARG A 2 -13.54 -13.87 -14.47
N PRO A 3 -12.92 -13.96 -15.66
CA PRO A 3 -11.68 -13.26 -15.94
C PRO A 3 -11.89 -11.79 -15.58
N SER A 4 -10.95 -11.20 -14.86
CA SER A 4 -10.97 -9.76 -14.72
C SER A 4 -10.99 -9.15 -16.12
N GLY A 5 -11.70 -8.04 -16.34
CA GLY A 5 -11.67 -7.39 -17.66
C GLY A 5 -10.25 -7.02 -18.10
N VAL A 6 -9.29 -7.02 -17.17
CA VAL A 6 -7.87 -6.73 -17.37
C VAL A 6 -7.15 -7.88 -18.07
N GLU A 7 -7.39 -9.14 -17.66
CA GLU A 7 -6.82 -10.32 -18.33
C GLU A 7 -7.20 -10.40 -19.80
N GLY A 8 -8.47 -10.10 -20.12
CA GLY A 8 -8.94 -10.02 -21.51
C GLY A 8 -8.24 -8.91 -22.31
N ALA A 9 -7.99 -7.76 -21.68
CA ALA A 9 -7.27 -6.64 -22.31
C ALA A 9 -5.83 -7.03 -22.67
N TYR A 10 -5.09 -7.60 -21.72
CA TYR A 10 -3.72 -8.08 -21.94
C TYR A 10 -3.66 -9.19 -22.99
N SER A 11 -4.59 -10.15 -22.94
CA SER A 11 -4.62 -11.26 -23.89
C SER A 11 -4.88 -10.78 -25.32
N LYS A 12 -5.79 -9.81 -25.49
CA LYS A 12 -6.07 -9.17 -26.78
C LYS A 12 -4.85 -8.39 -27.28
N ALA A 13 -4.26 -7.56 -26.42
CA ALA A 13 -3.08 -6.77 -26.78
C ALA A 13 -1.89 -7.65 -27.18
N ALA A 14 -1.63 -8.75 -26.45
CA ALA A 14 -0.56 -9.68 -26.77
C ALA A 14 -0.72 -10.32 -28.17
N ARG A 15 -1.94 -10.71 -28.54
CA ARG A 15 -2.23 -11.25 -29.87
C ARG A 15 -2.01 -10.21 -30.97
N LEU A 16 -2.56 -9.01 -30.80
CA LEU A 16 -2.42 -7.93 -31.78
C LEU A 16 -0.96 -7.47 -31.92
N LEU A 17 -0.19 -7.49 -30.83
CA LEU A 17 1.25 -7.22 -30.87
C LEU A 17 2.00 -8.29 -31.68
N HIS A 18 1.65 -9.56 -31.51
CA HIS A 18 2.25 -10.66 -32.27
C HIS A 18 1.93 -10.57 -33.78
N GLU A 19 0.74 -10.10 -34.13
CA GLU A 19 0.28 -9.93 -35.52
C GLU A 19 0.78 -8.63 -36.19
N SER A 20 1.33 -7.70 -35.41
CA SER A 20 1.79 -6.39 -35.92
C SER A 20 2.98 -6.56 -36.85
N SER A 21 2.90 -5.96 -38.05
CA SER A 21 3.93 -6.11 -39.09
C SER A 21 5.00 -5.03 -39.04
N ASN A 22 4.78 -3.96 -38.28
CA ASN A 22 5.70 -2.83 -38.18
C ASN A 22 5.58 -2.11 -36.83
N LYS A 23 6.57 -1.26 -36.53
CA LYS A 23 6.64 -0.47 -35.29
C LYS A 23 5.38 0.37 -35.05
N ARG A 24 4.79 0.95 -36.10
CA ARG A 24 3.63 1.84 -35.97
C ARG A 24 2.40 1.08 -35.47
N GLU A 25 2.15 -0.11 -36.01
CA GLU A 25 1.06 -0.99 -35.55
C GLU A 25 1.27 -1.43 -34.10
N ALA A 26 2.49 -1.88 -33.76
CA ALA A 26 2.81 -2.29 -32.40
C ALA A 26 2.63 -1.15 -31.38
N THR A 27 3.11 0.06 -31.70
CA THR A 27 2.90 1.25 -30.85
C THR A 27 1.42 1.57 -30.67
N LYS A 28 0.60 1.45 -31.72
CA LYS A 28 -0.84 1.66 -31.61
C LYS A 28 -1.46 0.66 -30.62
N VAL A 29 -1.13 -0.62 -30.71
CA VAL A 29 -1.66 -1.64 -29.77
C VAL A 29 -1.29 -1.33 -28.32
N ILE A 30 -0.06 -0.86 -28.08
CA ILE A 30 0.40 -0.46 -26.75
C ILE A 30 -0.41 0.74 -26.24
N ASN A 31 -0.59 1.76 -27.08
CA ASN A 31 -1.35 2.96 -26.70
C ASN A 31 -2.81 2.63 -26.42
N ASP A 32 -3.46 1.82 -27.25
CA ASP A 32 -4.84 1.36 -27.04
C ASP A 32 -4.99 0.57 -25.72
N LEU A 33 -3.97 -0.23 -25.35
CA LEU A 33 -3.95 -0.93 -24.07
C LEU A 33 -3.78 0.04 -22.90
N ILE A 34 -2.87 1.01 -23.01
CA ILE A 34 -2.64 2.03 -21.97
C ILE A 34 -3.91 2.85 -21.75
N GLU A 35 -4.57 3.30 -22.81
CA GLU A 35 -5.83 4.06 -22.73
C GLU A 35 -6.92 3.24 -22.03
N MET A 36 -7.13 1.98 -22.46
CA MET A 36 -8.13 1.10 -21.85
C MET A 36 -7.86 0.83 -20.36
N LEU A 37 -6.60 0.69 -19.96
CA LEU A 37 -6.24 0.49 -18.56
C LEU A 37 -6.40 1.77 -17.74
N THR A 38 -6.06 2.92 -18.33
CA THR A 38 -6.19 4.24 -17.71
C THR A 38 -7.65 4.60 -17.45
N ASP A 39 -8.54 4.33 -18.42
CA ASP A 39 -9.98 4.56 -18.31
C ASP A 39 -10.65 3.76 -17.18
N ARG A 40 -10.00 2.69 -16.72
CA ARG A 40 -10.51 1.82 -15.66
C ARG A 40 -10.03 2.21 -14.28
N LEU A 41 -9.15 3.20 -14.18
CA LEU A 41 -8.67 3.66 -12.90
C LEU A 41 -9.83 4.27 -12.11
N PRO A 42 -9.93 4.00 -10.80
CA PRO A 42 -10.94 4.61 -9.98
C PRO A 42 -10.66 6.11 -9.83
N SER A 43 -11.72 6.90 -9.67
CA SER A 43 -11.56 8.25 -9.14
C SER A 43 -10.95 8.20 -7.73
N GLU A 44 -10.29 9.29 -7.33
CA GLU A 44 -9.70 9.42 -5.99
C GLU A 44 -10.74 9.10 -4.90
N ALA A 45 -11.97 9.62 -5.03
CA ALA A 45 -13.04 9.37 -4.07
C ALA A 45 -13.36 7.88 -3.91
N ILE A 46 -13.44 7.12 -5.01
CA ILE A 46 -13.70 5.67 -4.99
C ILE A 46 -12.51 4.93 -4.37
N PHE A 47 -11.29 5.33 -4.72
CA PHE A 47 -10.08 4.75 -4.16
C PHE A 47 -10.02 4.93 -2.63
N LEU A 48 -10.19 6.17 -2.15
CA LEU A 48 -10.16 6.50 -0.72
C LEU A 48 -11.26 5.76 0.05
N ASP A 49 -12.48 5.68 -0.48
CA ASP A 49 -13.58 4.90 0.14
C ASP A 49 -13.22 3.41 0.28
N LYS A 50 -12.66 2.79 -0.76
CA LYS A 50 -12.23 1.38 -0.70
C LYS A 50 -11.05 1.19 0.24
N PHE A 51 -10.09 2.11 0.25
CA PHE A 51 -8.91 2.04 1.12
C PHE A 51 -9.29 2.11 2.60
N ARG A 52 -10.24 2.99 2.97
CA ARG A 52 -10.76 3.09 4.36
C ARG A 52 -11.39 1.79 4.88
N LYS A 53 -11.83 0.91 3.97
CA LYS A 53 -12.44 -0.38 4.30
C LYS A 53 -11.42 -1.51 4.49
N LEU A 54 -10.12 -1.24 4.30
CA LEU A 54 -9.05 -2.21 4.57
C LEU A 54 -8.94 -2.46 6.06
N LYS A 55 -9.08 -3.73 6.46
CA LYS A 55 -9.06 -4.15 7.85
C LYS A 55 -8.25 -5.43 8.05
N PHE A 56 -7.54 -5.49 9.18
CA PHE A 56 -6.89 -6.71 9.65
C PHE A 56 -7.03 -6.84 11.17
N THR A 57 -7.59 -7.96 11.62
CA THR A 57 -7.62 -8.39 13.03
C THR A 57 -7.51 -9.92 13.08
N ASN A 58 -7.38 -10.50 14.28
CA ASN A 58 -7.33 -11.96 14.45
C ASN A 58 -8.60 -12.65 13.93
N SER A 59 -9.75 -11.96 13.95
CA SER A 59 -11.02 -12.47 13.41
C SER A 59 -11.31 -12.02 11.97
N CYS A 60 -10.50 -11.14 11.38
CA CYS A 60 -10.66 -10.62 10.03
C CYS A 60 -9.31 -10.61 9.30
N THR A 61 -8.98 -11.74 8.66
CA THR A 61 -7.65 -11.98 8.07
C THR A 61 -7.64 -11.95 6.54
N LYS A 62 -8.81 -11.87 5.89
CA LYS A 62 -8.95 -11.96 4.42
C LYS A 62 -8.11 -10.92 3.67
N GLN A 63 -7.96 -9.72 4.23
CA GLN A 63 -7.22 -8.62 3.60
C GLN A 63 -5.74 -8.54 4.03
N ASN A 64 -5.25 -9.47 4.86
CA ASN A 64 -3.88 -9.46 5.37
C ASN A 64 -2.85 -9.34 4.23
N LYS A 65 -2.93 -10.23 3.23
CA LYS A 65 -2.01 -10.21 2.07
C LYS A 65 -2.06 -8.89 1.31
N LEU A 66 -3.25 -8.32 1.14
CA LEU A 66 -3.43 -7.03 0.46
C LEU A 66 -2.81 -5.88 1.25
N ILE A 67 -3.03 -5.83 2.57
CA ILE A 67 -2.46 -4.79 3.44
C ILE A 67 -0.94 -4.88 3.47
N LYS A 68 -0.37 -6.10 3.59
CA LYS A 68 1.08 -6.31 3.49
C LYS A 68 1.63 -5.83 2.15
N TYR A 69 0.96 -6.16 1.05
CA TYR A 69 1.34 -5.68 -0.28
C TYR A 69 1.34 -4.15 -0.37
N ILE A 70 0.30 -3.49 0.16
CA ILE A 70 0.22 -2.02 0.21
C ILE A 70 1.40 -1.46 0.97
N PHE A 71 1.70 -1.97 2.17
CA PHE A 71 2.85 -1.50 2.95
C PHE A 71 4.19 -1.73 2.26
N ILE A 72 4.39 -2.86 1.57
CA ILE A 72 5.59 -3.10 0.76
C ILE A 72 5.71 -2.05 -0.35
N LYS A 73 4.62 -1.73 -1.06
CA LYS A 73 4.65 -0.71 -2.12
C LYS A 73 4.94 0.68 -1.57
N MET A 74 4.38 1.05 -0.42
CA MET A 74 4.71 2.30 0.26
C MET A 74 6.18 2.34 0.71
N GLU A 75 6.69 1.24 1.25
CA GLU A 75 8.08 1.13 1.70
C GLU A 75 9.07 1.29 0.54
N LEU A 76 8.83 0.62 -0.59
CA LEU A 76 9.63 0.77 -1.81
C LEU A 76 9.62 2.22 -2.32
N TYR A 77 8.46 2.87 -2.30
CA TYR A 77 8.33 4.28 -2.65
C TYR A 77 9.19 5.17 -1.75
N TYR A 78 9.13 4.99 -0.43
CA TYR A 78 9.94 5.77 0.51
C TYR A 78 11.44 5.50 0.43
N ARG A 79 11.84 4.26 0.12
CA ARG A 79 13.25 3.90 -0.09
C ARG A 79 13.81 4.39 -1.42
N LYS A 80 12.96 4.63 -2.42
CA LYS A 80 13.34 5.00 -3.80
C LYS A 80 14.24 3.96 -4.50
N ASN A 81 14.18 2.70 -4.07
CA ASN A 81 14.89 1.59 -4.70
C ASN A 81 14.13 0.26 -4.48
N ASN A 82 14.56 -0.79 -5.18
CA ASN A 82 13.96 -2.13 -5.12
C ASN A 82 14.88 -3.17 -4.44
N GLU A 83 15.92 -2.74 -3.73
CA GLU A 83 16.87 -3.63 -3.06
C GLU A 83 16.32 -4.23 -1.77
N PHE A 84 15.23 -3.64 -1.25
CA PHE A 84 14.60 -4.08 -0.02
C PHE A 84 13.32 -4.88 -0.32
N TYR A 85 13.31 -6.15 0.06
CA TYR A 85 12.10 -6.97 0.08
C TYR A 85 12.06 -7.77 1.38
N PRO A 86 11.11 -7.48 2.29
CA PRO A 86 11.09 -8.11 3.59
C PRO A 86 10.50 -9.52 3.54
N GLU A 87 11.22 -10.50 4.09
CA GLU A 87 10.73 -11.88 4.24
C GLU A 87 9.88 -12.05 5.51
N ASP A 88 10.12 -11.25 6.55
CA ASP A 88 9.56 -11.39 7.89
C ASP A 88 8.47 -10.35 8.22
N LEU A 89 7.85 -9.73 7.21
CA LEU A 89 6.86 -8.67 7.42
C LEU A 89 5.64 -9.19 8.17
N THR A 90 5.38 -8.62 9.34
CA THR A 90 4.15 -8.78 10.11
C THR A 90 3.38 -7.47 10.20
N LEU A 91 2.14 -7.52 10.68
CA LEU A 91 1.29 -6.34 10.89
C LEU A 91 1.10 -6.16 12.40
N GLU A 92 1.64 -5.07 12.92
CA GLU A 92 1.52 -4.69 14.32
C GLU A 92 0.38 -3.68 14.51
N HIS A 93 -0.43 -3.86 15.55
CA HIS A 93 -1.52 -2.96 15.92
C HIS A 93 -1.01 -1.90 16.90
N ILE A 94 -1.02 -0.63 16.48
CA ILE A 94 -0.57 0.49 17.32
C ILE A 94 -1.42 0.57 18.59
N LEU A 95 -2.75 0.70 18.44
CA LEU A 95 -3.71 0.48 19.52
C LEU A 95 -4.08 -1.02 19.56
N PRO A 96 -3.84 -1.72 20.69
CA PRO A 96 -4.02 -3.18 20.77
C PRO A 96 -5.43 -3.65 20.42
N GLN A 97 -5.54 -4.85 19.84
CA GLN A 97 -6.82 -5.40 19.39
C GLN A 97 -7.88 -5.58 20.49
N SER A 98 -7.45 -5.71 21.75
CA SER A 98 -8.33 -5.77 22.92
C SER A 98 -9.04 -4.45 23.23
N SER A 99 -8.69 -3.36 22.55
CA SER A 99 -9.19 -2.02 22.84
C SER A 99 -10.43 -1.68 22.01
N GLY A 100 -11.62 -1.63 22.60
CA GLY A 100 -12.80 -0.99 21.99
C GLY A 100 -13.31 -1.61 20.66
N ASP A 101 -13.75 -0.73 19.74
CA ASP A 101 -14.44 -1.12 18.49
C ASP A 101 -13.51 -1.79 17.48
N LYS A 102 -13.67 -3.11 17.34
CA LYS A 102 -12.93 -3.96 16.39
C LYS A 102 -12.97 -3.46 14.94
N ASN A 103 -14.03 -2.76 14.53
CA ASN A 103 -14.12 -2.21 13.17
C ASN A 103 -13.11 -1.09 12.92
N LYS A 104 -12.85 -0.27 13.92
CA LYS A 104 -11.89 0.84 13.84
C LYS A 104 -10.48 0.36 14.09
N ILE A 105 -10.31 -0.50 15.09
CA ILE A 105 -9.02 -1.12 15.43
C ILE A 105 -8.39 -1.87 14.28
N GLY A 106 -9.20 -2.53 13.44
CA GLY A 106 -8.69 -3.27 12.30
C GLY A 106 -8.19 -2.39 11.16
N MET A 107 -8.55 -1.10 11.12
CA MET A 107 -8.24 -0.23 9.98
C MET A 107 -6.74 -0.10 9.75
N ILE A 108 -6.32 0.01 8.49
CA ILE A 108 -4.90 0.11 8.10
C ILE A 108 -4.15 1.26 8.78
N GLY A 109 -4.82 2.36 9.13
CA GLY A 109 -4.22 3.44 9.90
C GLY A 109 -3.76 3.03 11.31
N ASN A 110 -4.30 1.95 11.87
CA ASN A 110 -3.85 1.37 13.14
C ASN A 110 -2.72 0.33 12.97
N LEU A 111 -2.27 0.07 11.74
CA LEU A 111 -1.30 -0.97 11.44
C LEU A 111 0.05 -0.39 11.08
N LEU A 112 1.12 -1.06 11.50
CA LEU A 112 2.49 -0.82 11.07
C LEU A 112 3.09 -2.12 10.50
N PRO A 113 3.83 -2.06 9.38
CA PRO A 113 4.66 -3.18 8.96
C PRO A 113 5.88 -3.24 9.87
N ILE A 114 6.11 -4.38 10.52
CA ILE A 114 7.29 -4.57 11.37
C ILE A 114 7.73 -6.04 11.34
N GLY A 115 9.01 -6.30 11.58
CA GLY A 115 9.54 -7.67 11.66
C GLY A 115 8.97 -8.43 12.86
N GLU A 116 8.89 -9.75 12.77
CA GLU A 116 8.23 -10.61 13.77
C GLU A 116 8.81 -10.44 15.19
N SER A 117 10.14 -10.37 15.32
CA SER A 117 10.80 -10.18 16.62
C SER A 117 10.38 -8.88 17.29
N LEU A 118 10.39 -7.76 16.55
CA LEU A 118 9.99 -6.46 17.07
C LEU A 118 8.49 -6.39 17.35
N ASN A 119 7.67 -7.10 16.57
CA ASN A 119 6.24 -7.21 16.85
C ASN A 119 5.98 -7.90 18.20
N GLY A 120 6.68 -9.02 18.46
CA GLY A 120 6.63 -9.71 19.74
C GLY A 120 7.04 -8.81 20.91
N ASP A 121 8.09 -7.99 20.73
CA ASP A 121 8.54 -7.01 21.74
C ASP A 121 7.52 -5.90 22.02
N ALA A 122 6.75 -5.48 21.01
CA ALA A 122 5.73 -4.43 21.15
C ALA A 122 4.46 -4.93 21.86
N GLY A 123 3.96 -6.10 21.46
CA GLY A 123 2.85 -6.81 22.10
C GLY A 123 1.59 -5.96 22.29
N THR A 124 0.94 -6.08 23.45
CA THR A 124 -0.31 -5.38 23.79
C THR A 124 -0.11 -4.11 24.63
N ARG A 125 1.11 -3.55 24.63
CA ARG A 125 1.47 -2.36 25.42
C ARG A 125 0.81 -1.08 24.90
N ARG A 126 0.93 0.02 25.65
CA ARG A 126 0.48 1.34 25.20
C ARG A 126 1.47 1.96 24.20
N LEU A 127 1.02 2.94 23.43
CA LEU A 127 1.83 3.63 22.42
C LEU A 127 3.20 4.07 22.96
N SER A 128 3.23 4.77 24.10
CA SER A 128 4.48 5.26 24.71
C SER A 128 5.50 4.15 24.98
N GLU A 129 5.04 2.97 25.38
CA GLU A 129 5.88 1.80 25.64
C GLU A 129 6.33 1.08 24.36
N LYS A 130 5.57 1.24 23.27
CA LYS A 130 5.90 0.68 21.95
C LYS A 130 6.88 1.54 21.17
N MET A 131 6.95 2.85 21.43
CA MET A 131 7.83 3.76 20.67
C MET A 131 9.32 3.37 20.68
N PRO A 132 9.91 2.94 21.80
CA PRO A 132 11.28 2.45 21.80
C PRO A 132 11.50 1.25 20.88
N THR A 133 10.49 0.37 20.74
CA THR A 133 10.54 -0.77 19.82
C THR A 133 10.42 -0.30 18.37
N TYR A 134 9.49 0.62 18.08
CA TYR A 134 9.30 1.14 16.73
C TYR A 134 10.53 1.90 16.21
N LYS A 135 11.26 2.60 17.09
CA LYS A 135 12.54 3.25 16.78
C LYS A 135 13.63 2.29 16.27
N LYS A 136 13.52 1.00 16.56
CA LYS A 136 14.47 -0.03 16.09
C LYS A 136 14.11 -0.60 14.71
N SER A 137 12.96 -0.23 14.15
CA SER A 137 12.50 -0.75 12.87
C SER A 137 13.28 -0.16 11.70
N ASP A 138 13.65 -1.02 10.74
CA ASP A 138 14.29 -0.57 9.49
C ASP A 138 13.25 -0.06 8.46
N TYR A 139 11.95 -0.34 8.67
CA TYR A 139 10.91 0.14 7.76
C TYR A 139 10.82 1.68 7.79
N ARG A 140 11.01 2.33 6.64
CA ARG A 140 10.90 3.79 6.47
C ARG A 140 9.53 4.30 6.86
N ILE A 141 8.46 3.57 6.53
CA ILE A 141 7.11 3.94 6.97
C ILE A 141 6.93 3.91 8.50
N VAL A 142 7.68 3.07 9.22
CA VAL A 142 7.68 3.05 10.70
C VAL A 142 8.52 4.20 11.24
N GLN A 143 9.67 4.48 10.64
CA GLN A 143 10.51 5.63 11.02
C GLN A 143 9.73 6.95 10.85
N GLU A 144 9.05 7.13 9.72
CA GLU A 144 8.18 8.30 9.49
C GLU A 144 7.04 8.37 10.53
N PHE A 145 6.45 7.23 10.90
CA PHE A 145 5.44 7.19 11.95
C PHE A 145 6.01 7.65 13.30
N VAL A 146 7.20 7.19 13.67
CA VAL A 146 7.89 7.57 14.90
C VAL A 146 8.24 9.05 14.89
N GLU A 147 8.73 9.59 13.78
CA GLU A 147 9.05 11.02 13.64
C GLU A 147 7.81 11.90 13.82
N LYS A 148 6.69 11.50 13.20
CA LYS A 148 5.44 12.27 13.27
C LYS A 148 4.69 12.16 14.60
N ASN A 149 4.89 11.07 15.34
CA ASN A 149 4.10 10.74 16.53
C ASN A 149 4.93 10.47 17.79
N GLY A 150 6.24 10.76 17.77
CA GLY A 150 7.16 10.41 18.85
C GLY A 150 6.81 11.02 20.21
N ASP A 151 6.18 12.20 20.21
CA ASP A 151 5.74 12.91 21.41
C ASP A 151 4.30 12.54 21.85
N LYS A 152 3.61 11.71 21.05
CA LYS A 152 2.24 11.31 21.34
C LYS A 152 2.22 10.18 22.37
N SER A 153 1.47 10.37 23.45
CA SER A 153 1.33 9.38 24.53
C SER A 153 0.15 8.44 24.35
N ILE A 154 -0.90 8.88 23.65
CA ILE A 154 -2.16 8.14 23.48
C ILE A 154 -2.49 8.03 21.98
N TRP A 155 -2.81 6.83 21.52
CA TRP A 155 -3.35 6.56 20.18
C TRP A 155 -4.83 6.24 20.27
N GLU A 156 -5.68 7.02 19.62
CA GLU A 156 -7.14 6.91 19.70
C GLU A 156 -7.76 6.60 18.33
N VAL A 157 -9.07 6.31 18.32
CA VAL A 157 -9.81 6.01 17.08
C VAL A 157 -9.69 7.13 16.04
N LYS A 158 -9.72 8.40 16.46
CA LYS A 158 -9.53 9.55 15.56
C LYS A 158 -8.15 9.55 14.86
N ASP A 159 -7.11 9.06 15.55
CA ASP A 159 -5.76 8.97 14.99
C ASP A 159 -5.69 7.85 13.95
N ILE A 160 -6.38 6.73 14.20
CA ILE A 160 -6.51 5.62 13.26
C ILE A 160 -7.19 6.09 11.97
N GLU A 161 -8.31 6.83 12.09
CA GLU A 161 -9.05 7.34 10.94
C GLU A 161 -8.24 8.37 10.16
N SER A 162 -7.63 9.33 10.87
CA SER A 162 -6.75 10.34 10.27
C SER A 162 -5.57 9.72 9.52
N ARG A 163 -4.88 8.76 10.15
CA ARG A 163 -3.76 8.05 9.51
C ARG A 163 -4.22 7.19 8.34
N THR A 164 -5.39 6.55 8.42
CA THR A 164 -5.96 5.79 7.30
C THR A 164 -6.14 6.69 6.07
N ASP A 165 -6.70 7.88 6.29
CA ASP A 165 -6.92 8.87 5.25
C ASP A 165 -5.62 9.44 4.67
N GLN A 166 -4.60 9.65 5.52
CA GLN A 166 -3.27 10.05 5.09
C GLN A 166 -2.62 8.99 4.20
N LEU A 167 -2.59 7.73 4.66
CA LEU A 167 -2.03 6.62 3.88
C LEU A 167 -2.77 6.44 2.55
N ALA A 168 -4.10 6.59 2.54
CA ALA A 168 -4.89 6.46 1.33
C ALA A 168 -4.56 7.56 0.29
N ARG A 169 -4.42 8.81 0.73
CA ARG A 169 -4.02 9.93 -0.14
C ARG A 169 -2.60 9.76 -0.66
N GLU A 170 -1.65 9.44 0.22
CA GLU A 170 -0.26 9.18 -0.15
C GLU A 170 -0.18 8.07 -1.21
N ALA A 171 -0.91 6.98 -0.99
CA ALA A 171 -0.88 5.85 -1.89
C ALA A 171 -1.47 6.17 -3.27
N PHE A 172 -2.55 6.96 -3.33
CA PHE A 172 -3.16 7.39 -4.59
C PHE A 172 -2.30 8.41 -5.35
N GLN A 173 -1.82 9.43 -4.64
CA GLN A 173 -1.18 10.61 -5.24
C GLN A 173 0.30 10.43 -5.54
N ASN A 174 0.97 9.50 -4.85
CA ASN A 174 2.41 9.33 -4.95
C ASN A 174 2.83 7.90 -5.32
N VAL A 175 2.34 6.89 -4.58
CA VAL A 175 2.79 5.49 -4.75
C VAL A 175 2.27 4.87 -6.05
N TRP A 176 1.00 5.12 -6.40
CA TRP A 176 0.36 4.63 -7.63
C TRP A 176 0.02 5.75 -8.63
N ALA A 177 0.72 6.87 -8.55
CA ALA A 177 0.52 7.97 -9.48
C ALA A 177 0.98 7.63 -10.89
N LEU A 178 0.14 7.93 -11.88
CA LEU A 178 0.41 7.65 -13.30
C LEU A 178 1.61 8.43 -13.85
N ASN A 179 1.96 9.57 -13.23
CA ASN A 179 3.09 10.38 -13.67
C ASN A 179 4.44 9.65 -13.51
N GLN A 180 4.49 8.59 -12.69
CA GLN A 180 5.65 7.70 -12.57
C GLN A 180 5.78 6.71 -13.75
N ILE A 181 4.70 6.46 -14.49
CA ILE A 181 4.67 5.51 -15.63
C ILE A 181 5.16 6.20 -16.91
N ASN A 182 4.93 7.50 -17.05
CA ASN A 182 5.33 8.28 -18.23
C ASN A 182 6.77 8.83 -18.15
N GLY A 183 7.49 8.61 -17.04
CA GLY A 183 8.83 9.15 -16.79
C GLY A 183 10.01 8.34 -17.37
N SER A 184 9.77 7.19 -18.00
CA SER A 184 10.83 6.36 -18.61
C SER A 184 11.13 6.69 -20.08
N GLU A 185 10.41 7.63 -20.70
CA GLU A 185 10.75 8.18 -22.02
C GLU A 185 11.65 9.41 -21.87
N GLY A 186 12.88 9.22 -21.37
CA GLY A 186 13.78 10.36 -21.14
C GLY A 186 15.26 10.07 -20.94
N SER A 187 15.73 8.83 -21.14
CA SER A 187 17.16 8.50 -21.12
C SER A 187 17.53 7.63 -22.30
N VAL A 188 17.50 8.22 -23.48
CA VAL A 188 18.33 7.78 -24.61
C VAL A 188 19.23 8.96 -24.98
N TYR A 189 20.34 9.07 -24.26
CA TYR A 189 21.63 9.54 -24.78
C TYR A 189 22.73 8.80 -24.03
#